data_AF-A0A7S7ESK8-F1
#
_entry.id   AF-A0A7S7ESK8-F1
#
_cell.length_a   1.000
_cell.length_b   1.000
_cell.length_c   1.000
_cell.angle_alpha   90.00
_cell.angle_beta   90.00
_cell.angle_gamma   90.00
#
_symmetry.space_group_name_H-M   'P 1'
#
loop_
_entity.id
_entity.type
_entity.pdbx_description
1 polymer ?
#
loop_
_entity_poly.entity_id
_entity_poly.type
_entity_poly.pdbx_seq_one_letter_code
_entity_poly.pdbx_strand_id
1 'polypeptide(L)'
;MNNSFDPECITYSQMNLIFNVRIAWRRLVTWTRAYQISRYAGIGTEEELFCRLYHEVQNFSDMIQIIFGREISRRNAGYLLQYTIILRDSISAHIAGDTEAIQRNLERFYNAIQENAAFLADINPYWNEEQWRIMLETYLQYTIEEGNAFASGIYQEDIALLDLHTNLTNIMGDVFAKGIYDYITSGQNYIGADSPQVIRECFTLEQVNGIYEIRMFWFELITWVRNYMLSRYAGIGNADEVKDRLREVPAAYVRNLRLFFGNHPAIDALDIELNEFIDLLDEFITAQLAGNTEDIGRITQLLYQNASERAASVSQLSPYWDEKEWEARLFNNLRGTLDESTTFLTGEYARNLDIFSTLMDLAESSSDYFAQGVINYIRDQQQKQPSSSLSHQQQ
;
A
#
# COMPACT_ATOMS: atom_id res chain seq x y z
N MET A 1 -14.23 23.72 -16.89
CA MET A 1 -14.40 22.51 -17.72
C MET A 1 -13.91 21.35 -16.89
N ASN A 2 -14.83 20.51 -16.39
CA ASN A 2 -14.51 19.31 -15.63
C ASN A 2 -13.91 18.27 -16.59
N ASN A 3 -12.60 18.06 -16.55
CA ASN A 3 -12.02 16.84 -17.10
C ASN A 3 -11.78 15.84 -15.95
N SER A 4 -12.87 15.47 -15.28
CA SER A 4 -12.84 14.27 -14.44
C SER A 4 -12.38 13.07 -15.26
N PHE A 5 -11.67 12.13 -14.62
CA PHE A 5 -11.54 10.80 -15.18
C PHE A 5 -12.94 10.29 -15.56
N ASP A 6 -13.09 9.84 -16.80
CA ASP A 6 -14.31 9.16 -17.22
C ASP A 6 -14.33 7.81 -16.51
N PRO A 7 -15.29 7.56 -15.58
CA PRO A 7 -15.32 6.33 -14.81
C PRO A 7 -15.55 5.09 -15.71
N GLU A 8 -16.05 5.25 -16.93
CA GLU A 8 -16.22 4.16 -17.88
C GLU A 8 -14.97 3.95 -18.77
N CYS A 9 -14.04 4.90 -18.80
CA CYS A 9 -12.88 4.84 -19.68
C CYS A 9 -11.64 5.55 -19.09
N ILE A 10 -10.98 4.87 -18.17
CA ILE A 10 -9.67 5.24 -17.62
C ILE A 10 -8.57 4.61 -18.47
N THR A 11 -7.78 5.44 -19.13
CA THR A 11 -6.64 4.98 -19.93
C THR A 11 -5.54 4.38 -19.05
N TYR A 12 -4.70 3.52 -19.63
CA TYR A 12 -3.55 2.93 -18.93
C TYR A 12 -2.64 3.98 -18.25
N SER A 13 -2.41 5.13 -18.90
CA SER A 13 -1.60 6.22 -18.32
C SER A 13 -2.28 6.90 -17.13
N GLN A 14 -3.61 7.10 -17.17
CA GLN A 14 -4.37 7.63 -16.03
C GLN A 14 -4.39 6.65 -14.87
N MET A 15 -4.60 5.36 -15.15
CA MET A 15 -4.53 4.29 -14.15
C MET A 15 -3.18 4.25 -13.45
N ASN A 16 -2.07 4.32 -14.20
CA ASN A 16 -0.73 4.37 -13.61
C ASN A 16 -0.50 5.62 -12.77
N LEU A 17 -1.00 6.78 -13.20
CA LEU A 17 -0.93 8.00 -12.39
C LEU A 17 -1.65 7.82 -11.04
N ILE A 18 -2.87 7.25 -11.06
CA ILE A 18 -3.63 6.93 -9.84
C ILE A 18 -2.83 5.97 -8.94
N PHE A 19 -2.33 4.86 -9.49
CA PHE A 19 -1.62 3.85 -8.72
C PHE A 19 -0.35 4.39 -8.05
N ASN A 20 0.47 5.15 -8.79
CA ASN A 20 1.71 5.69 -8.25
C ASN A 20 1.46 6.62 -7.05
N VAL A 21 0.44 7.48 -7.12
CA VAL A 21 0.15 8.39 -6.02
C VAL A 21 -0.44 7.64 -4.82
N ARG A 22 -1.37 6.69 -5.05
CA ARG A 22 -1.91 5.87 -3.96
C ARG A 22 -0.81 5.05 -3.26
N ILE A 23 0.14 4.49 -4.02
CA ILE A 23 1.29 3.75 -3.46
C ILE A 23 2.18 4.68 -2.63
N ALA A 24 2.44 5.91 -3.09
CA ALA A 24 3.23 6.88 -2.33
C ALA A 24 2.61 7.16 -0.95
N TRP A 25 1.30 7.37 -0.88
CA TRP A 25 0.60 7.56 0.40
C TRP A 25 0.59 6.29 1.26
N ARG A 26 0.35 5.11 0.65
CA ARG A 26 0.40 3.84 1.39
C ARG A 26 1.74 3.62 2.06
N ARG A 27 2.84 3.85 1.33
CA ARG A 27 4.20 3.72 1.87
C ARG A 27 4.38 4.67 3.04
N LEU A 28 3.98 5.93 2.89
CA LEU A 28 4.07 6.92 3.97
C LEU A 28 3.34 6.46 5.24
N VAL A 29 2.08 6.03 5.13
CA VAL A 29 1.31 5.50 6.29
C VAL A 29 1.97 4.27 6.91
N THR A 30 2.45 3.34 6.09
CA THR A 30 3.11 2.11 6.56
C THR A 30 4.34 2.42 7.39
N TRP A 31 5.20 3.33 6.90
CA TRP A 31 6.41 3.73 7.61
C TRP A 31 6.12 4.63 8.81
N THR A 32 5.07 5.46 8.76
CA THR A 32 4.61 6.26 9.90
C THR A 32 4.15 5.37 11.04
N ARG A 33 3.38 4.33 10.73
CA ARG A 33 2.94 3.33 11.70
C ARG A 33 4.12 2.55 12.27
N ALA A 34 5.04 2.07 11.44
CA ALA A 34 6.24 1.38 11.90
C ALA A 34 7.06 2.26 12.87
N TYR A 35 7.20 3.55 12.56
CA TYR A 35 7.83 4.54 13.44
C TYR A 35 7.09 4.69 14.77
N GLN A 36 5.76 4.85 14.76
CA GLN A 36 4.97 4.95 15.99
C GLN A 36 5.12 3.71 16.87
N ILE A 37 5.00 2.51 16.28
CA ILE A 37 5.22 1.24 16.98
C ILE A 37 6.60 1.22 17.62
N SER A 38 7.66 1.56 16.88
CA SER A 38 9.02 1.59 17.42
C SER A 38 9.16 2.56 18.60
N ARG A 39 8.55 3.76 18.49
CA ARG A 39 8.63 4.80 19.52
C ARG A 39 7.89 4.39 20.80
N TYR A 40 6.68 3.85 20.68
CA TYR A 40 5.86 3.48 21.84
C TYR A 40 6.31 2.16 22.47
N ALA A 41 6.76 1.19 21.68
CA ALA A 41 7.25 -0.09 22.20
C ALA A 41 8.70 -0.03 22.69
N GLY A 42 9.49 0.96 22.25
CA GLY A 42 10.88 1.15 22.70
C GLY A 42 11.84 0.07 22.19
N ILE A 43 11.63 -0.46 20.99
CA ILE A 43 12.48 -1.52 20.38
C ILE A 43 13.79 -1.01 19.77
N GLY A 44 14.07 0.30 19.86
CA GLY A 44 15.38 0.87 19.54
C GLY A 44 15.67 1.03 18.04
N THR A 45 14.65 1.36 17.24
CA THR A 45 14.80 1.60 15.79
C THR A 45 14.25 2.95 15.33
N GLU A 46 14.00 3.85 16.27
CA GLU A 46 13.33 5.10 15.99
C GLU A 46 14.13 6.03 15.07
N GLU A 47 15.45 6.08 15.17
CA GLU A 47 16.27 6.96 14.33
C GLU A 47 16.38 6.42 12.91
N GLU A 48 16.52 5.10 12.74
CA GLU A 48 16.50 4.43 11.44
C GLU A 48 15.16 4.63 10.74
N LEU A 49 14.04 4.45 11.46
CA LEU A 49 12.69 4.66 10.92
C LEU A 49 12.40 6.14 10.61
N PHE A 50 12.92 7.06 11.42
CA PHE A 50 12.80 8.49 11.12
C PHE A 50 13.59 8.86 9.84
N CYS A 51 14.80 8.31 9.67
CA CYS A 51 15.56 8.43 8.42
C CYS A 51 14.79 7.84 7.24
N ARG A 52 14.13 6.69 7.42
CA ARG A 52 13.30 6.10 6.36
C ARG A 52 12.13 6.99 5.97
N LEU A 53 11.41 7.54 6.94
CA LEU A 53 10.33 8.49 6.69
C LEU A 53 10.79 9.69 5.88
N TYR A 54 11.97 10.23 6.19
CA TYR A 54 12.59 11.30 5.40
C TYR A 54 12.74 10.91 3.92
N HIS A 55 13.22 9.70 3.64
CA HIS A 55 13.36 9.20 2.26
C HIS A 55 12.02 9.02 1.55
N GLU A 56 11.00 8.49 2.22
CA GLU A 56 9.68 8.31 1.63
C GLU A 56 9.02 9.66 1.30
N VAL A 57 9.17 10.65 2.17
CA VAL A 57 8.75 12.04 1.92
C VAL A 57 9.46 12.65 0.70
N GLN A 58 10.76 12.41 0.57
CA GLN A 58 11.53 12.89 -0.57
C GLN A 58 11.08 12.22 -1.87
N ASN A 59 10.90 10.89 -1.87
CA ASN A 59 10.44 10.13 -3.04
C ASN A 59 9.07 10.60 -3.53
N PHE A 60 8.13 10.86 -2.60
CA PHE A 60 6.83 11.43 -2.95
C PHE A 60 7.01 12.83 -3.59
N SER A 61 7.87 13.67 -3.01
CA SER A 61 8.10 15.02 -3.56
C SER A 61 8.83 15.00 -4.91
N ASP A 62 9.66 14.01 -5.18
CA ASP A 62 10.34 13.84 -6.46
C ASP A 62 9.37 13.47 -7.59
N MET A 63 8.26 12.79 -7.27
CA MET A 63 7.21 12.42 -8.23
C MET A 63 6.65 13.64 -8.97
N ILE A 64 6.51 14.79 -8.29
CA ILE A 64 5.98 16.01 -8.89
C ILE A 64 7.04 16.90 -9.53
N GLN A 65 8.33 16.55 -9.41
CA GLN A 65 9.44 17.37 -9.89
C GLN A 65 9.40 17.60 -11.41
N ILE A 66 9.03 16.57 -12.18
CA ILE A 66 8.98 16.66 -13.65
C ILE A 66 7.85 17.61 -14.10
N ILE A 67 6.81 17.76 -13.28
CA ILE A 67 5.60 18.51 -13.61
C ILE A 67 5.72 19.97 -13.18
N PHE A 68 6.13 20.22 -11.94
CA PHE A 68 6.19 21.58 -11.36
C PHE A 68 7.62 22.13 -11.18
N GLY A 69 8.64 21.32 -11.49
CA GLY A 69 10.04 21.73 -11.36
C GLY A 69 10.65 21.52 -9.98
N ARG A 70 11.98 21.68 -9.91
CA ARG A 70 12.81 21.38 -8.72
C ARG A 70 12.55 22.27 -7.52
N GLU A 71 12.12 23.51 -7.72
CA GLU A 71 11.84 24.41 -6.61
C GLU A 71 10.55 24.03 -5.88
N ILE A 72 9.47 23.81 -6.63
CA ILE A 72 8.17 23.39 -6.08
C ILE A 72 8.30 22.02 -5.39
N SER A 73 8.98 21.06 -6.03
CA SER A 73 9.24 19.74 -5.43
C SER A 73 10.01 19.85 -4.10
N ARG A 74 11.05 20.70 -3.99
CA ARG A 74 11.77 20.93 -2.72
C ARG A 74 10.90 21.59 -1.65
N ARG A 75 10.04 22.55 -2.02
CA ARG A 75 9.08 23.18 -1.09
C ARG A 75 8.07 22.16 -0.56
N ASN A 76 7.54 21.30 -1.43
CA ASN A 76 6.64 20.20 -1.06
C ASN A 76 7.29 19.25 -0.04
N ALA A 77 8.54 18.85 -0.28
CA ALA A 77 9.31 18.03 0.66
C ALA A 77 9.44 18.70 2.03
N GLY A 78 9.63 20.03 2.06
CA GLY A 78 9.67 20.82 3.29
C GLY A 78 8.41 20.71 4.13
N TYR A 79 7.22 20.83 3.52
CA TYR A 79 5.93 20.71 4.23
C TYR A 79 5.70 19.30 4.80
N LEU A 80 5.97 18.27 4.01
CA LEU A 80 5.83 16.88 4.46
C LEU A 80 6.87 16.52 5.56
N LEU A 81 8.08 17.06 5.47
CA LEU A 81 9.10 16.88 6.50
C LEU A 81 8.74 17.61 7.79
N GLN A 82 8.18 18.81 7.70
CA GLN A 82 7.68 19.55 8.86
C GLN A 82 6.64 18.72 9.62
N TYR A 83 5.68 18.11 8.91
CA TYR A 83 4.72 17.18 9.51
C TYR A 83 5.41 16.03 10.25
N THR A 84 6.39 15.39 9.60
CA THR A 84 7.16 14.26 10.17
C THR A 84 7.93 14.65 11.44
N ILE A 85 8.52 15.86 11.46
CA ILE A 85 9.21 16.40 12.64
C ILE A 85 8.21 16.66 13.78
N ILE A 86 7.06 17.27 13.49
CA ILE A 86 6.03 17.54 14.50
C ILE A 86 5.49 16.21 15.07
N LEU A 87 5.33 15.17 14.23
CA LEU A 87 4.97 13.83 14.68
C LEU A 87 5.97 13.26 15.69
N ARG A 88 7.27 13.31 15.37
CA ARG A 88 8.32 12.90 16.31
C ARG A 88 8.23 13.64 17.63
N ASP A 89 8.12 14.96 17.59
CA ASP A 89 8.04 15.84 18.77
C ASP A 89 6.78 15.55 19.60
N SER A 90 5.65 15.31 18.93
CA SER A 90 4.36 14.96 19.54
C SER A 90 4.44 13.64 20.31
N ILE A 91 4.99 12.60 19.69
CA ILE A 91 5.18 11.30 20.34
C ILE A 91 6.14 11.43 21.54
N SER A 92 7.21 12.22 21.43
CA SER A 92 8.11 12.50 22.56
C SER A 92 7.38 13.16 23.73
N ALA A 93 6.55 14.16 23.44
CA ALA A 93 5.75 14.85 24.45
C ALA A 93 4.73 13.90 25.11
N HIS A 94 4.09 13.04 24.32
CA HIS A 94 3.17 12.01 24.81
C HIS A 94 3.86 11.04 25.77
N ILE A 95 5.01 10.48 25.38
CA ILE A 95 5.80 9.57 26.22
C ILE A 95 6.25 10.26 27.53
N ALA A 96 6.60 11.55 27.46
CA ALA A 96 7.01 12.33 28.63
C ALA A 96 5.83 12.80 29.53
N GLY A 97 4.58 12.64 29.09
CA GLY A 97 3.41 13.20 29.76
C GLY A 97 3.37 14.74 29.76
N ASP A 98 4.09 15.39 28.84
CA ASP A 98 4.16 16.85 28.72
C ASP A 98 2.94 17.40 27.97
N THR A 99 1.85 17.59 28.72
CA THR A 99 0.57 18.09 28.20
C THR A 99 0.69 19.45 27.51
N GLU A 100 1.59 20.33 27.95
CA GLU A 100 1.81 21.63 27.31
C GLU A 100 2.50 21.45 25.95
N ALA A 101 3.50 20.57 25.86
CA ALA A 101 4.16 20.25 24.59
C ALA A 101 3.20 19.55 23.61
N ILE A 102 2.32 18.66 24.10
CA ILE A 102 1.29 18.04 23.27
C ILE A 102 0.39 19.13 22.64
N GLN A 103 -0.12 20.05 23.45
CA GLN A 103 -0.96 21.15 22.95
C GLN A 103 -0.23 22.04 21.94
N ARG A 104 1.03 22.41 22.22
CA ARG A 104 1.86 23.18 21.28
C ARG A 104 2.08 22.44 19.97
N ASN A 105 2.31 21.13 20.01
CA ASN A 105 2.51 20.33 18.80
C ASN A 105 1.22 20.19 17.99
N LEU A 106 0.06 20.10 18.64
CA LEU A 106 -1.24 20.09 17.96
C LEU A 106 -1.46 21.40 17.19
N GLU A 107 -1.17 22.55 17.79
CA GLU A 107 -1.23 23.85 17.10
C GLU A 107 -0.25 23.92 15.92
N ARG A 108 0.98 23.41 16.09
CA ARG A 108 1.96 23.32 15.00
C ARG A 108 1.45 22.46 13.84
N PHE A 109 0.78 21.35 14.12
CA PHE A 109 0.21 20.50 13.08
C PHE A 109 -0.86 21.23 12.27
N TYR A 110 -1.85 21.85 12.93
CA TYR A 110 -2.91 22.56 12.21
C TYR A 110 -2.37 23.72 11.36
N ASN A 111 -1.36 24.44 11.86
CA ASN A 111 -0.68 25.48 11.07
C ASN A 111 0.04 24.88 9.85
N ALA A 112 0.80 23.79 10.03
CA ALA A 112 1.48 23.12 8.93
C ALA A 112 0.50 22.56 7.88
N ILE A 113 -0.66 22.07 8.31
CA ILE A 113 -1.73 21.59 7.42
C ILE A 113 -2.31 22.75 6.60
N GLN A 114 -2.61 23.88 7.23
CA GLN A 114 -3.10 25.07 6.53
C GLN A 114 -2.09 25.57 5.49
N GLU A 115 -0.81 25.67 5.86
CA GLU A 115 0.25 26.09 4.96
C GLU A 115 0.42 25.10 3.78
N ASN A 116 0.36 23.79 4.03
CA ASN A 116 0.46 22.77 2.99
C ASN A 116 -0.75 22.81 2.04
N ALA A 117 -1.97 22.89 2.57
CA ALA A 117 -3.18 22.97 1.75
C ALA A 117 -3.18 24.21 0.84
N ALA A 118 -2.80 25.37 1.39
CA ALA A 118 -2.66 26.61 0.61
C ALA A 118 -1.56 26.49 -0.46
N PHE A 119 -0.42 25.86 -0.12
CA PHE A 119 0.64 25.60 -1.08
C PHE A 119 0.21 24.69 -2.23
N LEU A 120 -0.49 23.59 -1.94
CA LEU A 120 -1.02 22.69 -2.98
C LEU A 120 -1.97 23.44 -3.93
N ALA A 121 -2.88 24.25 -3.39
CA ALA A 121 -3.80 25.04 -4.20
C ALA A 121 -3.10 26.14 -5.04
N ASP A 122 -2.01 26.72 -4.54
CA ASP A 122 -1.20 27.72 -5.25
C ASP A 122 -0.48 27.11 -6.48
N ILE A 123 0.10 25.92 -6.33
CA ILE A 123 0.87 25.30 -7.42
C ILE A 123 0.00 24.62 -8.48
N ASN A 124 -1.27 24.32 -8.15
CA ASN A 124 -2.18 23.64 -9.05
C ASN A 124 -3.62 24.18 -8.90
N PRO A 125 -4.17 24.91 -9.89
CA PRO A 125 -5.52 25.48 -9.81
C PRO A 125 -6.64 24.42 -9.76
N TYR A 126 -6.33 23.14 -9.98
CA TYR A 126 -7.26 22.02 -9.88
C TYR A 126 -7.27 21.36 -8.50
N TRP A 127 -6.41 21.81 -7.58
CA TRP A 127 -6.41 21.40 -6.18
C TRP A 127 -7.11 22.45 -5.33
N ASN A 128 -8.24 22.06 -4.74
CA ASN A 128 -9.00 22.95 -3.88
C ASN A 128 -8.40 22.97 -2.46
N GLU A 129 -8.07 24.16 -1.97
CA GLU A 129 -7.44 24.35 -0.65
C GLU A 129 -8.27 23.75 0.49
N GLU A 130 -9.56 24.05 0.54
CA GLU A 130 -10.47 23.55 1.58
C GLU A 130 -10.54 22.02 1.59
N GLN A 131 -10.66 21.42 0.41
CA GLN A 131 -10.67 19.96 0.26
C GLN A 131 -9.37 19.32 0.76
N TRP A 132 -8.22 19.89 0.40
CA TRP A 132 -6.92 19.41 0.89
C TRP A 132 -6.76 19.60 2.39
N ARG A 133 -7.21 20.72 2.95
CA ARG A 133 -7.18 20.97 4.39
C ARG A 133 -7.98 19.90 5.14
N ILE A 134 -9.22 19.63 4.73
CA ILE A 134 -10.08 18.60 5.37
C ILE A 134 -9.41 17.23 5.32
N MET A 135 -8.86 16.81 4.17
CA MET A 135 -8.21 15.51 4.05
C MET A 135 -6.96 15.41 4.94
N LEU A 136 -6.14 16.45 5.00
CA LEU A 136 -4.93 16.48 5.85
C LEU A 136 -5.25 16.54 7.35
N GLU A 137 -6.32 17.24 7.75
CA GLU A 137 -6.84 17.23 9.12
C GLU A 137 -7.35 15.85 9.51
N THR A 138 -8.08 15.17 8.61
CA THR A 138 -8.56 13.80 8.84
C THR A 138 -7.38 12.81 8.92
N TYR A 139 -6.36 12.98 8.09
CA TYR A 139 -5.13 12.18 8.13
C TYR A 139 -4.42 12.32 9.49
N LEU A 140 -4.29 13.55 9.98
CA LEU A 140 -3.74 13.82 11.31
C LEU A 140 -4.57 13.18 12.41
N GLN A 141 -5.89 13.29 12.33
CA GLN A 141 -6.81 12.69 13.31
C GLN A 141 -6.56 11.19 13.41
N TYR A 142 -6.58 10.47 12.30
CA TYR A 142 -6.31 9.02 12.30
C TYR A 142 -4.91 8.69 12.80
N THR A 143 -3.88 9.43 12.38
CA THR A 143 -2.50 9.22 12.88
C THR A 143 -2.41 9.34 14.41
N ILE A 144 -3.11 10.31 15.01
CA ILE A 144 -3.15 10.51 16.47
C ILE A 144 -3.95 9.40 17.15
N GLU A 145 -5.13 9.07 16.62
CA GLU A 145 -6.01 8.04 17.18
C GLU A 145 -5.36 6.65 17.15
N GLU A 146 -4.70 6.28 16.05
CA GLU A 146 -3.90 5.05 15.94
C GLU A 146 -2.81 5.00 17.01
N GLY A 147 -2.03 6.08 17.14
CA GLY A 147 -0.97 6.18 18.14
C GLY A 147 -1.50 6.05 19.57
N ASN A 148 -2.65 6.66 19.86
CA ASN A 148 -3.30 6.59 21.17
C ASN A 148 -3.85 5.17 21.46
N ALA A 149 -4.53 4.56 20.50
CA ALA A 149 -5.09 3.22 20.63
C ALA A 149 -3.97 2.19 20.84
N PHE A 150 -2.89 2.28 20.05
CA PHE A 150 -1.71 1.44 20.20
C PHE A 150 -1.04 1.63 21.57
N ALA A 151 -0.78 2.88 21.98
CA ALA A 151 -0.17 3.17 23.28
C ALA A 151 -1.05 2.74 24.47
N SER A 152 -2.36 2.69 24.28
CA SER A 152 -3.34 2.22 25.28
C SER A 152 -3.56 0.72 25.27
N GLY A 153 -2.94 -0.02 24.33
CA GLY A 153 -3.10 -1.47 24.17
C GLY A 153 -4.46 -1.88 23.60
N ILE A 154 -5.19 -0.98 22.95
CA ILE A 154 -6.49 -1.24 22.32
C ILE A 154 -6.25 -1.60 20.85
N TYR A 155 -5.63 -2.75 20.62
CA TYR A 155 -5.10 -3.12 19.29
C TYR A 155 -6.19 -3.33 18.23
N GLN A 156 -7.36 -3.84 18.60
CA GLN A 156 -8.49 -3.95 17.68
C GLN A 156 -8.96 -2.60 17.13
N GLU A 157 -8.97 -1.55 17.96
CA GLU A 157 -9.33 -0.19 17.54
C GLU A 157 -8.24 0.40 16.65
N ASP A 158 -6.97 0.21 17.02
CA ASP A 158 -5.80 0.60 16.21
C ASP A 158 -5.81 -0.04 14.81
N ILE A 159 -6.15 -1.33 14.70
CA ILE A 159 -6.31 -2.01 13.40
C ILE A 159 -7.45 -1.39 12.58
N ALA A 160 -8.61 -1.14 13.20
CA ALA A 160 -9.76 -0.56 12.50
C ALA A 160 -9.47 0.88 12.02
N LEU A 161 -8.74 1.66 12.81
CA LEU A 161 -8.29 3.00 12.43
C LEU A 161 -7.32 2.97 11.26
N LEU A 162 -6.43 1.99 11.18
CA LEU A 162 -5.54 1.80 10.04
C LEU A 162 -6.31 1.51 8.73
N ASP A 163 -7.38 0.72 8.80
CA ASP A 163 -8.22 0.48 7.62
C ASP A 163 -8.92 1.77 7.15
N LEU A 164 -9.39 2.62 8.08
CA LEU A 164 -9.93 3.94 7.76
C LEU A 164 -8.86 4.88 7.18
N HIS A 165 -7.68 4.90 7.78
CA HIS A 165 -6.55 5.74 7.39
C HIS A 165 -6.05 5.38 5.98
N THR A 166 -5.95 4.09 5.70
CA THR A 166 -5.55 3.60 4.38
C THR A 166 -6.62 3.86 3.30
N ASN A 167 -7.91 3.81 3.65
CA ASN A 167 -8.96 4.24 2.73
C ASN A 167 -8.91 5.75 2.46
N LEU A 168 -8.67 6.57 3.47
CA LEU A 168 -8.49 8.02 3.29
C LEU A 168 -7.32 8.32 2.33
N THR A 169 -6.20 7.62 2.48
CA THR A 169 -5.04 7.84 1.60
C THR A 169 -5.29 7.42 0.15
N ASN A 170 -6.15 6.44 -0.10
CA ASN A 170 -6.61 6.14 -1.46
C ASN A 170 -7.37 7.34 -2.06
N ILE A 171 -8.26 7.97 -1.29
CA ILE A 171 -9.01 9.17 -1.71
C ILE A 171 -8.05 10.35 -1.96
N MET A 172 -7.10 10.57 -1.07
CA MET A 172 -6.06 11.60 -1.25
C MET A 172 -5.26 11.35 -2.53
N GLY A 173 -4.91 10.10 -2.81
CA GLY A 173 -4.25 9.70 -4.05
C GLY A 173 -5.07 10.00 -5.29
N ASP A 174 -6.38 9.75 -5.26
CA ASP A 174 -7.28 10.02 -6.39
C ASP A 174 -7.42 11.51 -6.67
N VAL A 175 -7.62 12.32 -5.63
CA VAL A 175 -7.72 13.79 -5.76
C VAL A 175 -6.41 14.37 -6.30
N PHE A 176 -5.28 13.87 -5.82
CA PHE A 176 -3.96 14.29 -6.28
C PHE A 176 -3.73 13.91 -7.74
N ALA A 177 -3.94 12.64 -8.10
CA ALA A 177 -3.79 12.13 -9.47
C ALA A 177 -4.69 12.89 -10.45
N LYS A 178 -5.95 13.13 -10.08
CA LYS A 178 -6.88 13.93 -10.89
C LYS A 178 -6.37 15.35 -11.10
N GLY A 179 -5.93 16.04 -10.05
CA GLY A 179 -5.42 17.41 -10.20
C GLY A 179 -4.14 17.47 -11.03
N ILE A 180 -3.25 16.48 -10.96
CA ILE A 180 -2.11 16.36 -11.88
C ILE A 180 -2.58 16.21 -13.32
N TYR A 181 -3.52 15.28 -13.57
CA TYR A 181 -4.04 15.03 -14.91
C TYR A 181 -4.70 16.27 -15.51
N ASP A 182 -5.56 16.95 -14.73
CA ASP A 182 -6.20 18.19 -15.13
C ASP A 182 -5.16 19.28 -15.44
N TYR A 183 -4.12 19.40 -14.61
CA TYR A 183 -3.04 20.37 -14.82
C TYR A 183 -2.31 20.16 -16.14
N ILE A 184 -1.82 18.94 -16.40
CA ILE A 184 -1.02 18.64 -17.60
C ILE A 184 -1.85 18.66 -18.88
N THR A 185 -3.18 18.47 -18.79
CA THR A 185 -4.09 18.51 -19.95
C THR A 185 -4.77 19.86 -20.15
N SER A 186 -4.66 20.79 -19.20
CA SER A 186 -5.30 22.12 -19.24
C SER A 186 -4.98 22.96 -20.49
N GLY A 187 -3.79 22.77 -21.07
CA GLY A 187 -3.33 23.46 -22.29
C GLY A 187 -3.73 22.78 -23.60
N GLN A 188 -4.44 21.65 -23.56
CA GLN A 188 -4.89 20.98 -24.78
C GLN A 188 -6.15 21.66 -25.32
N ASN A 189 -6.02 22.31 -26.48
CA ASN A 189 -7.19 22.68 -27.28
C ASN A 189 -7.83 21.37 -27.77
N TYR A 190 -9.07 21.13 -27.35
CA TYR A 190 -9.87 19.98 -27.79
C TYR A 190 -10.02 20.02 -29.31
N ILE A 191 -9.19 19.28 -30.04
CA ILE A 191 -9.40 19.03 -31.47
C ILE A 191 -10.52 18.01 -31.52
N GLY A 192 -11.65 18.40 -32.10
CA GLY A 192 -12.95 17.71 -32.00
C GLY A 192 -12.93 16.22 -32.33
N ALA A 193 -14.06 15.59 -32.01
CA ALA A 193 -14.38 14.17 -32.11
C ALA A 193 -14.30 13.52 -33.52
N ASP A 194 -13.52 14.09 -34.45
CA ASP A 194 -13.30 13.60 -35.82
C ASP A 194 -11.90 13.00 -36.03
N SER A 195 -11.13 12.76 -34.96
CA SER A 195 -10.03 11.80 -35.05
C SER A 195 -10.65 10.40 -35.16
N PRO A 196 -10.28 9.57 -36.16
CA PRO A 196 -10.82 8.21 -36.28
C PRO A 196 -10.70 7.54 -34.92
N GLN A 197 -11.79 6.93 -34.45
CA GLN A 197 -11.90 6.24 -33.16
C GLN A 197 -10.65 5.40 -32.91
N VAL A 198 -9.62 6.01 -32.32
CA VAL A 198 -8.53 5.27 -31.73
C VAL A 198 -9.25 4.57 -30.61
N ILE A 199 -9.49 3.27 -30.78
CA ILE A 199 -9.99 2.41 -29.72
C ILE A 199 -9.01 2.66 -28.56
N ARG A 200 -9.43 3.51 -27.62
CA ARG A 200 -8.63 3.75 -26.43
C ARG A 200 -8.87 2.51 -25.61
N GLU A 201 -7.89 1.62 -25.59
CA GLU A 201 -7.85 0.57 -24.58
C GLU A 201 -7.92 1.26 -23.22
N CYS A 202 -9.06 1.11 -22.56
CA CYS A 202 -9.35 1.73 -21.28
C CYS A 202 -10.06 0.74 -20.36
N PHE A 203 -10.05 1.10 -19.09
CA PHE A 203 -10.55 0.32 -17.97
C PHE A 203 -11.67 1.11 -17.30
N THR A 204 -12.68 0.42 -16.78
CA THR A 204 -13.64 1.08 -15.89
C THR A 204 -12.98 1.41 -14.55
N LEU A 205 -13.53 2.35 -13.80
CA LEU A 205 -13.07 2.67 -12.44
C LEU A 205 -13.11 1.45 -11.51
N GLU A 206 -14.10 0.58 -11.68
CA GLU A 206 -14.19 -0.69 -10.95
C GLU A 206 -12.99 -1.60 -11.27
N GLN A 207 -12.62 -1.74 -12.55
CA GLN A 207 -11.44 -2.51 -12.94
C GLN A 207 -10.15 -1.90 -12.40
N VAL A 208 -10.01 -0.57 -12.46
CA VAL A 208 -8.85 0.14 -11.91
C VAL A 208 -8.72 -0.10 -10.41
N ASN A 209 -9.82 0.01 -9.66
CA ASN A 209 -9.82 -0.27 -8.22
C ASN A 209 -9.53 -1.74 -7.92
N GLY A 210 -10.12 -2.69 -8.65
CA GLY A 210 -9.83 -4.11 -8.44
C GLY A 210 -8.37 -4.48 -8.74
N ILE A 211 -7.76 -3.89 -9.77
CA ILE A 211 -6.33 -4.06 -10.07
C ILE A 211 -5.49 -3.44 -8.95
N TYR A 212 -5.88 -2.27 -8.43
CA TYR A 212 -5.20 -1.64 -7.30
C TYR A 212 -5.20 -2.54 -6.05
N GLU A 213 -6.35 -3.10 -5.68
CA GLU A 213 -6.45 -4.02 -4.53
C GLU A 213 -5.57 -5.27 -4.70
N ILE A 214 -5.51 -5.82 -5.91
CA ILE A 214 -4.59 -6.93 -6.26
C ILE A 214 -3.13 -6.53 -6.09
N ARG A 215 -2.77 -5.29 -6.44
CA ARG A 215 -1.41 -4.77 -6.20
C ARG A 215 -1.13 -4.67 -4.71
N MET A 216 -2.11 -4.17 -3.94
CA MET A 216 -1.93 -3.90 -2.52
C MET A 216 -1.79 -5.15 -1.66
N PHE A 217 -2.33 -6.29 -2.11
CA PHE A 217 -2.16 -7.57 -1.43
C PHE A 217 -0.73 -7.85 -0.97
N TRP A 218 0.29 -7.60 -1.80
CA TRP A 218 1.69 -7.90 -1.46
C TRP A 218 2.24 -7.02 -0.35
N PHE A 219 1.89 -5.72 -0.37
CA PHE A 219 2.27 -4.78 0.68
C PHE A 219 1.57 -5.11 2.00
N GLU A 220 0.27 -5.43 1.93
CA GLU A 220 -0.53 -5.83 3.09
C GLU A 220 0.01 -7.14 3.69
N LEU A 221 0.27 -8.16 2.87
CA LEU A 221 0.76 -9.44 3.34
C LEU A 221 2.08 -9.29 4.11
N ILE A 222 3.04 -8.55 3.54
CA ILE A 222 4.35 -8.32 4.16
C ILE A 222 4.20 -7.51 5.45
N THR A 223 3.38 -6.46 5.45
CA THR A 223 3.16 -5.61 6.63
C THR A 223 2.50 -6.38 7.77
N TRP A 224 1.45 -7.16 7.48
CA TRP A 224 0.72 -7.91 8.50
C TRP A 224 1.50 -9.14 8.99
N VAL A 225 2.29 -9.80 8.13
CA VAL A 225 3.24 -10.84 8.57
C VAL A 225 4.27 -10.26 9.53
N ARG A 226 4.85 -9.09 9.22
CA ARG A 226 5.76 -8.38 10.13
C ARG A 226 5.09 -8.06 11.47
N ASN A 227 3.89 -7.49 11.44
CA ASN A 227 3.16 -7.15 12.67
C ASN A 227 2.87 -8.40 13.50
N TYR A 228 2.54 -9.53 12.85
CA TYR A 228 2.37 -10.80 13.52
C TYR A 228 3.68 -11.28 14.15
N MET A 229 4.82 -11.20 13.45
CA MET A 229 6.12 -11.51 14.02
C MET A 229 6.47 -10.63 15.23
N LEU A 230 6.22 -9.32 15.16
CA LEU A 230 6.38 -8.40 16.30
C LEU A 230 5.56 -8.85 17.51
N SER A 231 4.30 -9.23 17.30
CA SER A 231 3.44 -9.72 18.38
C SER A 231 3.95 -11.04 18.99
N ARG A 232 4.50 -11.94 18.17
CA ARG A 232 4.96 -13.26 18.60
C ARG A 232 6.32 -13.26 19.26
N TYR A 233 7.28 -12.50 18.74
CA TYR A 233 8.65 -12.45 19.26
C TYR A 233 8.84 -11.42 20.36
N ALA A 234 8.21 -10.25 20.22
CA ALA A 234 8.44 -9.12 21.11
C ALA A 234 7.23 -8.82 22.03
N GLY A 235 6.10 -9.52 21.86
CA GLY A 235 4.88 -9.26 22.63
C GLY A 235 4.25 -7.90 22.30
N ILE A 236 4.51 -7.35 21.11
CA ILE A 236 4.02 -6.04 20.69
C ILE A 236 2.72 -6.22 19.90
N GLY A 237 1.61 -5.73 20.44
CA GLY A 237 0.28 -5.99 19.89
C GLY A 237 -0.39 -7.21 20.51
N ASN A 238 -1.53 -7.61 19.95
CA ASN A 238 -2.20 -8.86 20.27
C ASN A 238 -2.02 -9.84 19.10
N ALA A 239 -1.36 -10.97 19.34
CA ALA A 239 -1.04 -11.92 18.29
C ALA A 239 -2.29 -12.55 17.65
N ASP A 240 -3.36 -12.77 18.41
CA ASP A 240 -4.60 -13.36 17.88
C ASP A 240 -5.32 -12.34 17.00
N GLU A 241 -5.51 -11.11 17.48
CA GLU A 241 -6.15 -10.03 16.72
C GLU A 241 -5.38 -9.70 15.43
N VAL A 242 -4.04 -9.69 15.50
CA VAL A 242 -3.19 -9.45 14.33
C VAL A 242 -3.23 -10.63 13.35
N LYS A 243 -3.28 -11.88 13.83
CA LYS A 243 -3.41 -13.06 12.96
C LYS A 243 -4.77 -13.07 12.25
N ASP A 244 -5.84 -12.71 12.96
CA ASP A 244 -7.17 -12.59 12.38
C ASP A 244 -7.19 -11.55 11.26
N ARG A 245 -6.63 -10.35 11.50
CA ARG A 245 -6.52 -9.33 10.45
C ARG A 245 -5.61 -9.74 9.29
N LEU A 246 -4.52 -10.45 9.55
CA LEU A 246 -3.64 -11.02 8.52
C LEU A 246 -4.41 -11.99 7.62
N ARG A 247 -5.32 -12.81 8.15
CA ARG A 247 -6.16 -13.74 7.37
C ARG A 247 -7.19 -13.05 6.48
N GLU A 248 -7.56 -11.81 6.79
CA GLU A 248 -8.44 -11.03 5.91
C GLU A 248 -7.74 -10.60 4.60
N VAL A 249 -6.41 -10.47 4.61
CA VAL A 249 -5.60 -10.07 3.45
C VAL A 249 -5.74 -11.04 2.27
N PRO A 250 -5.45 -12.35 2.40
CA PRO A 250 -5.68 -13.31 1.32
C PRO A 250 -7.16 -13.45 0.96
N ALA A 251 -8.07 -13.37 1.94
CA ALA A 251 -9.50 -13.45 1.66
C ALA A 251 -9.98 -12.30 0.74
N ALA A 252 -9.51 -11.07 0.98
CA ALA A 252 -9.79 -9.93 0.12
C ALA A 252 -9.17 -10.10 -1.27
N TYR A 253 -7.92 -10.54 -1.34
CA TYR A 253 -7.22 -10.80 -2.58
C TYR A 253 -7.93 -11.82 -3.48
N VAL A 254 -8.33 -12.97 -2.91
CA VAL A 254 -9.06 -14.02 -3.61
C VAL A 254 -10.42 -13.50 -4.10
N ARG A 255 -11.16 -12.73 -3.28
CA ARG A 255 -12.41 -12.08 -3.72
C ARG A 255 -12.18 -11.15 -4.92
N ASN A 256 -11.11 -10.35 -4.91
CA ASN A 256 -10.78 -9.45 -6.01
C ASN A 256 -10.35 -10.19 -7.28
N LEU A 257 -9.63 -11.31 -7.16
CA LEU A 257 -9.33 -12.16 -8.33
C LEU A 257 -10.61 -12.68 -9.00
N ARG A 258 -11.62 -13.07 -8.21
CA ARG A 258 -12.91 -13.54 -8.76
C ARG A 258 -13.65 -12.46 -9.56
N LEU A 259 -13.39 -11.17 -9.33
CA LEU A 259 -13.96 -10.08 -10.16
C LEU A 259 -13.49 -10.16 -11.62
N PHE A 260 -12.26 -10.59 -11.85
CA PHE A 260 -11.66 -10.65 -13.18
C PHE A 260 -11.79 -12.02 -13.85
N PHE A 261 -11.65 -13.09 -13.07
CA PHE A 261 -11.56 -14.46 -13.59
C PHE A 261 -12.81 -15.30 -13.33
N GLY A 262 -13.80 -14.75 -12.60
CA GLY A 262 -14.98 -15.49 -12.16
C GLY A 262 -14.63 -16.59 -11.15
N ASN A 263 -15.53 -17.56 -10.99
CA ASN A 263 -15.27 -18.74 -10.18
C ASN A 263 -14.35 -19.69 -10.96
N HIS A 264 -13.18 -20.00 -10.39
CA HIS A 264 -12.16 -20.82 -11.02
C HIS A 264 -11.51 -21.76 -9.98
N PRO A 265 -11.34 -23.07 -10.25
CA PRO A 265 -10.77 -24.01 -9.29
C PRO A 265 -9.38 -23.61 -8.76
N ALA A 266 -8.54 -23.01 -9.61
CA ALA A 266 -7.23 -22.52 -9.18
C ALA A 266 -7.31 -21.31 -8.22
N ILE A 267 -8.40 -20.54 -8.21
CA ILE A 267 -8.62 -19.49 -7.20
C ILE A 267 -9.01 -20.11 -5.87
N ASP A 268 -9.84 -21.16 -5.90
CA ASP A 268 -10.22 -21.90 -4.69
C ASP A 268 -9.01 -22.64 -4.08
N ALA A 269 -8.13 -23.19 -4.92
CA ALA A 269 -6.84 -23.73 -4.48
C ALA A 269 -5.94 -22.65 -3.86
N LEU A 270 -5.81 -21.49 -4.52
CA LEU A 270 -5.00 -20.38 -4.05
C LEU A 270 -5.46 -19.85 -2.68
N ASP A 271 -6.77 -19.84 -2.41
CA ASP A 271 -7.33 -19.47 -1.10
C ASP A 271 -6.84 -20.42 0.01
N ILE A 272 -6.87 -21.72 -0.25
CA ILE A 272 -6.36 -22.75 0.69
C ILE A 272 -4.85 -22.58 0.88
N GLU A 273 -4.10 -22.49 -0.22
CA GLU A 273 -2.64 -22.40 -0.19
C GLU A 273 -2.15 -21.13 0.53
N LEU A 274 -2.85 -20.00 0.40
CA LEU A 274 -2.52 -18.76 1.11
C LEU A 274 -2.80 -18.84 2.61
N ASN A 275 -3.87 -19.51 3.03
CA ASN A 275 -4.14 -19.74 4.44
C ASN A 275 -3.15 -20.75 5.04
N GLU A 276 -2.78 -21.78 4.29
CA GLU A 276 -1.73 -22.73 4.68
C GLU A 276 -0.38 -22.03 4.86
N PHE A 277 -0.02 -21.07 3.99
CA PHE A 277 1.18 -20.25 4.16
C PHE A 277 1.20 -19.52 5.52
N ILE A 278 0.08 -18.93 5.93
CA ILE A 278 -0.04 -18.23 7.22
C ILE A 278 0.11 -19.22 8.39
N ASP A 279 -0.50 -20.40 8.28
CA ASP A 279 -0.41 -21.43 9.32
C ASP A 279 0.99 -22.03 9.43
N LEU A 280 1.66 -22.28 8.30
CA LEU A 280 3.05 -22.72 8.27
C LEU A 280 4.00 -21.66 8.85
N LEU A 281 3.76 -20.36 8.62
CA LEU A 281 4.53 -19.29 9.25
C LEU A 281 4.35 -19.27 10.77
N ASP A 282 3.12 -19.47 11.26
CA ASP A 282 2.84 -19.59 12.69
C ASP A 282 3.55 -20.80 13.33
N GLU A 283 3.51 -21.97 12.67
CA GLU A 283 4.26 -23.15 13.08
C GLU A 283 5.77 -22.89 13.07
N PHE A 284 6.28 -22.21 12.04
CA PHE A 284 7.70 -21.87 11.92
C PHE A 284 8.16 -20.99 13.09
N ILE A 285 7.41 -19.93 13.40
CA ILE A 285 7.69 -19.04 14.54
C ILE A 285 7.65 -19.82 15.86
N THR A 286 6.67 -20.71 16.01
CA THR A 286 6.55 -21.57 17.20
C THR A 286 7.76 -22.48 17.36
N ALA A 287 8.24 -23.09 16.27
CA ALA A 287 9.44 -23.93 16.27
C ALA A 287 10.71 -23.12 16.57
N GLN A 288 10.82 -21.89 16.04
CA GLN A 288 11.90 -20.95 16.36
C GLN A 288 11.93 -20.60 17.85
N LEU A 289 10.79 -20.23 18.45
CA LEU A 289 10.68 -19.93 19.88
C LEU A 289 11.01 -21.14 20.77
N ALA A 290 10.67 -22.36 20.32
CA ALA A 290 10.99 -23.61 21.02
C ALA A 290 12.43 -24.10 20.81
N GLY A 291 13.19 -23.50 19.88
CA GLY A 291 14.52 -23.97 19.50
C GLY A 291 14.51 -25.33 18.79
N ASN A 292 13.38 -25.72 18.18
CA ASN A 292 13.22 -27.02 17.54
C ASN A 292 13.75 -26.98 16.10
N THR A 293 15.04 -27.28 15.93
CA THR A 293 15.73 -27.21 14.63
C THR A 293 15.24 -28.22 13.60
N GLU A 294 14.71 -29.36 14.04
CA GLU A 294 14.11 -30.37 13.13
C GLU A 294 12.84 -29.82 12.49
N ASP A 295 11.92 -29.28 13.30
CA ASP A 295 10.69 -28.69 12.78
C ASP A 295 10.96 -27.42 11.95
N ILE A 296 11.92 -26.58 12.34
CA ILE A 296 12.34 -25.43 11.53
C ILE A 296 12.74 -25.88 10.12
N GLY A 297 13.58 -26.92 10.01
CA GLY A 297 14.02 -27.46 8.72
C GLY A 297 12.87 -28.04 7.90
N ARG A 298 11.99 -28.83 8.54
CA ARG A 298 10.81 -29.45 7.90
C ARG A 298 9.82 -28.40 7.40
N ILE A 299 9.43 -27.44 8.25
CA ILE A 299 8.46 -26.39 7.92
C ILE A 299 9.00 -25.47 6.83
N THR A 300 10.31 -25.16 6.85
CA THR A 300 10.94 -24.41 5.76
C THR A 300 10.71 -25.09 4.41
N GLN A 301 10.89 -26.41 4.31
CA GLN A 301 10.62 -27.15 3.07
C GLN A 301 9.16 -27.06 2.64
N LEU A 302 8.22 -27.17 3.58
CA LEU A 302 6.79 -27.03 3.32
C LEU A 302 6.43 -25.62 2.83
N LEU A 303 7.03 -24.57 3.38
CA LEU A 303 6.84 -23.19 2.91
C LEU A 303 7.30 -23.00 1.45
N TYR A 304 8.43 -23.60 1.08
CA TYR A 304 8.89 -23.57 -0.33
C TYR A 304 7.99 -24.40 -1.25
N GLN A 305 7.52 -25.57 -0.79
CA GLN A 305 6.55 -26.36 -1.55
C GLN A 305 5.25 -25.59 -1.79
N ASN A 306 4.69 -24.99 -0.73
CA ASN A 306 3.50 -24.16 -0.81
C ASN A 306 3.70 -22.95 -1.75
N ALA A 307 4.89 -22.34 -1.80
CA ALA A 307 5.21 -21.30 -2.76
C ALA A 307 5.19 -21.81 -4.22
N SER A 308 5.70 -23.02 -4.49
CA SER A 308 5.60 -23.65 -5.81
C SER A 308 4.14 -23.97 -6.20
N GLU A 309 3.32 -24.44 -5.25
CA GLU A 309 1.90 -24.73 -5.46
C GLU A 309 1.12 -23.45 -5.82
N ARG A 310 1.33 -22.36 -5.05
CA ARG A 310 0.78 -21.04 -5.39
C ARG A 310 1.22 -20.55 -6.76
N ALA A 311 2.48 -20.82 -7.14
CA ALA A 311 2.98 -20.44 -8.45
C ALA A 311 2.22 -21.16 -9.58
N ALA A 312 2.04 -22.48 -9.43
CA ALA A 312 1.28 -23.31 -10.35
C ALA A 312 -0.19 -22.86 -10.44
N SER A 313 -0.85 -22.62 -9.31
CA SER A 313 -2.25 -22.15 -9.26
C SER A 313 -2.45 -20.81 -9.98
N VAL A 314 -1.55 -19.84 -9.77
CA VAL A 314 -1.61 -18.54 -10.48
C VAL A 314 -1.41 -18.70 -11.98
N SER A 315 -0.44 -19.52 -12.42
CA SER A 315 -0.16 -19.72 -13.85
C SER A 315 -1.33 -20.34 -14.63
N GLN A 316 -2.20 -21.10 -13.96
CA GLN A 316 -3.40 -21.70 -14.55
C GLN A 316 -4.50 -20.67 -14.85
N LEU A 317 -4.50 -19.52 -14.17
CA LEU A 317 -5.53 -18.49 -14.35
C LEU A 317 -5.39 -17.75 -15.68
N SER A 318 -4.15 -17.57 -16.13
CA SER A 318 -3.86 -16.73 -17.30
C SER A 318 -2.49 -17.05 -17.89
N PRO A 319 -2.36 -17.10 -19.24
CA PRO A 319 -1.06 -17.31 -19.90
C PRO A 319 -0.09 -16.14 -19.71
N TYR A 320 -0.53 -15.04 -19.09
CA TYR A 320 0.30 -13.87 -18.81
C TYR A 320 1.11 -13.98 -17.52
N TRP A 321 0.99 -15.08 -16.78
CA TRP A 321 1.84 -15.41 -15.64
C TRP A 321 2.64 -16.68 -15.94
N ASP A 322 3.95 -16.51 -16.08
CA ASP A 322 4.90 -17.60 -16.19
C ASP A 322 5.15 -18.22 -14.80
N GLU A 323 4.93 -19.53 -14.70
CA GLU A 323 5.05 -20.27 -13.43
C GLU A 323 6.44 -20.09 -12.79
N LYS A 324 7.52 -20.14 -13.59
CA LYS A 324 8.90 -20.12 -13.08
C LYS A 324 9.35 -18.74 -12.65
N GLU A 325 8.99 -17.71 -13.40
CA GLU A 325 9.18 -16.33 -12.98
C GLU A 325 8.42 -16.04 -11.69
N TRP A 326 7.19 -16.53 -11.57
CA TRP A 326 6.37 -16.30 -10.39
C TRP A 326 6.87 -17.08 -9.16
N GLU A 327 7.26 -18.33 -9.33
CA GLU A 327 7.92 -19.16 -8.30
C GLU A 327 9.18 -18.48 -7.76
N ALA A 328 10.04 -17.95 -8.65
CA ALA A 328 11.26 -17.25 -8.25
C ALA A 328 10.98 -16.01 -7.37
N ARG A 329 9.92 -15.26 -7.68
CA ARG A 329 9.49 -14.10 -6.88
C ARG A 329 9.00 -14.51 -5.50
N LEU A 330 8.16 -15.55 -5.43
CA LEU A 330 7.68 -16.10 -4.17
C LEU A 330 8.82 -16.65 -3.32
N PHE A 331 9.82 -17.31 -3.91
CA PHE A 331 11.00 -17.80 -3.19
C PHE A 331 11.86 -16.66 -2.62
N ASN A 332 12.04 -15.58 -3.37
CA ASN A 332 12.78 -14.41 -2.88
C ASN A 332 12.04 -13.73 -1.72
N ASN A 333 10.73 -13.57 -1.82
CA ASN A 333 9.90 -13.05 -0.74
C ASN A 333 9.98 -13.94 0.50
N LEU A 334 9.76 -15.25 0.35
CA LEU A 334 9.83 -16.22 1.45
C LEU A 334 11.20 -16.17 2.14
N ARG A 335 12.30 -16.13 1.39
CA ARG A 335 13.64 -16.02 1.99
C ARG A 335 13.77 -14.77 2.85
N GLY A 336 13.33 -13.62 2.34
CA GLY A 336 13.33 -12.38 3.12
C GLY A 336 12.48 -12.47 4.38
N THR A 337 11.29 -13.10 4.31
CA THR A 337 10.41 -13.32 5.48
C THR A 337 11.05 -14.24 6.53
N LEU A 338 11.74 -15.30 6.11
CA LEU A 338 12.45 -16.20 7.05
C LEU A 338 13.67 -15.51 7.69
N ASP A 339 14.39 -14.70 6.93
CA ASP A 339 15.50 -13.88 7.43
C ASP A 339 14.99 -12.82 8.42
N GLU A 340 13.87 -12.15 8.10
CA GLU A 340 13.19 -11.20 8.98
C GLU A 340 12.78 -11.86 10.29
N SER A 341 12.14 -13.03 10.23
CA SER A 341 11.75 -13.82 11.40
C SER A 341 12.94 -14.14 12.31
N THR A 342 14.06 -14.55 11.70
CA THR A 342 15.30 -14.84 12.42
C THR A 342 15.86 -13.59 13.11
N THR A 343 15.85 -12.43 12.46
CA THR A 343 16.32 -11.18 13.07
C THR A 343 15.43 -10.70 14.21
N PHE A 344 14.11 -10.98 14.19
CA PHE A 344 13.26 -10.75 15.34
C PHE A 344 13.61 -11.67 16.51
N LEU A 345 13.82 -12.97 16.25
CA LEU A 345 14.25 -13.94 17.26
C LEU A 345 15.57 -13.53 17.93
N THR A 346 16.52 -13.00 17.16
CA THR A 346 17.85 -12.57 17.68
C THR A 346 17.89 -11.14 18.20
N GLY A 347 16.82 -10.35 18.02
CA GLY A 347 16.76 -8.95 18.43
C GLY A 347 17.60 -8.00 17.56
N GLU A 348 17.96 -8.40 16.34
CA GLU A 348 18.72 -7.58 15.37
C GLU A 348 17.80 -6.56 14.65
N TYR A 349 17.12 -5.68 15.40
CA TYR A 349 16.06 -4.83 14.86
C TYR A 349 16.50 -3.84 13.76
N ALA A 350 17.72 -3.31 13.80
CA ALA A 350 18.23 -2.45 12.73
C ALA A 350 18.37 -3.22 11.40
N ARG A 351 18.98 -4.41 11.44
CA ARG A 351 19.09 -5.29 10.26
C ARG A 351 17.72 -5.77 9.78
N ASN A 352 16.82 -6.05 10.72
CA ASN A 352 15.44 -6.41 10.44
C ASN A 352 14.72 -5.33 9.61
N LEU A 353 14.97 -4.05 9.86
CA LEU A 353 14.41 -2.96 9.05
C LEU A 353 14.95 -2.89 7.62
N ASP A 354 16.23 -3.18 7.42
CA ASP A 354 16.81 -3.27 6.08
C ASP A 354 16.17 -4.42 5.26
N ILE A 355 15.93 -5.55 5.93
CA ILE A 355 15.21 -6.69 5.34
C ILE A 355 13.77 -6.29 5.02
N PHE A 356 13.06 -5.64 5.94
CA PHE A 356 11.69 -5.20 5.71
C PHE A 356 11.60 -4.21 4.55
N SER A 357 12.53 -3.25 4.44
CA SER A 357 12.62 -2.38 3.26
C SER A 357 12.76 -3.19 1.98
N THR A 358 13.64 -4.18 1.97
CA THR A 358 13.85 -5.04 0.79
C THR A 358 12.59 -5.84 0.45
N LEU A 359 11.88 -6.35 1.46
CA LEU A 359 10.60 -7.03 1.29
C LEU A 359 9.54 -6.10 0.68
N MET A 360 9.48 -4.84 1.10
CA MET A 360 8.58 -3.84 0.51
C MET A 360 8.88 -3.59 -0.97
N ASP A 361 10.15 -3.53 -1.36
CA ASP A 361 10.54 -3.37 -2.76
C ASP A 361 10.23 -4.64 -3.60
N LEU A 362 10.36 -5.83 -2.99
CA LEU A 362 9.92 -7.09 -3.60
C LEU A 362 8.39 -7.16 -3.74
N ALA A 363 7.62 -6.64 -2.78
CA ALA A 363 6.16 -6.51 -2.89
C ALA A 363 5.78 -5.61 -4.05
N GLU A 364 6.45 -4.46 -4.21
CA GLU A 364 6.21 -3.56 -5.33
C GLU A 364 6.47 -4.27 -6.67
N SER A 365 7.63 -4.91 -6.83
CA SER A 365 7.97 -5.66 -8.04
C SER A 365 6.99 -6.80 -8.33
N SER A 366 6.57 -7.55 -7.31
CA SER A 366 5.61 -8.64 -7.44
C SER A 366 4.21 -8.13 -7.79
N SER A 367 3.82 -7.00 -7.21
CA SER A 367 2.54 -6.33 -7.49
C SER A 367 2.47 -5.84 -8.94
N ASP A 368 3.56 -5.30 -9.49
CA ASP A 368 3.64 -4.86 -10.88
C ASP A 368 3.52 -6.02 -11.85
N TYR A 369 4.29 -7.09 -11.62
CA TYR A 369 4.22 -8.31 -12.42
C TYR A 369 2.81 -8.89 -12.42
N PHE A 370 2.20 -9.00 -11.24
CA PHE A 370 0.87 -9.57 -11.11
C PHE A 370 -0.19 -8.70 -11.79
N ALA A 371 -0.19 -7.38 -11.54
CA ALA A 371 -1.13 -6.44 -12.15
C ALA A 371 -1.02 -6.41 -13.67
N GLN A 372 0.19 -6.50 -14.23
CA GLN A 372 0.39 -6.55 -15.67
C GLN A 372 -0.27 -7.77 -16.30
N GLY A 373 -0.25 -8.92 -15.62
CA GLY A 373 -0.97 -10.12 -16.07
C GLY A 373 -2.48 -9.96 -16.08
N VAL A 374 -3.07 -9.30 -15.06
CA VAL A 374 -4.50 -8.95 -15.04
C VAL A 374 -4.85 -7.99 -16.18
N ILE A 375 -4.03 -6.95 -16.37
CA ILE A 375 -4.23 -5.94 -17.41
C ILE A 375 -4.19 -6.57 -18.82
N ASN A 376 -3.24 -7.46 -19.07
CA ASN A 376 -3.14 -8.18 -20.34
C ASN A 376 -4.32 -9.12 -20.56
N TYR A 377 -4.78 -9.79 -19.50
CA TYR A 377 -5.98 -10.63 -19.55
C TYR A 377 -7.22 -9.83 -19.95
N ILE A 378 -7.47 -8.68 -19.29
CA ILE A 378 -8.61 -7.81 -19.60
C ILE A 378 -8.57 -7.36 -21.05
N ARG A 379 -7.40 -6.92 -21.56
CA ARG A 379 -7.23 -6.51 -22.95
C ARG A 379 -7.58 -7.62 -23.93
N ASP A 380 -7.11 -8.84 -23.68
CA ASP A 380 -7.41 -10.01 -24.51
C ASP A 380 -8.92 -10.35 -24.50
N GLN A 381 -9.59 -10.26 -23.34
CA GLN A 381 -11.04 -10.44 -23.26
C GLN A 381 -11.81 -9.37 -24.04
N GLN A 382 -11.41 -8.10 -23.93
CA GLN A 382 -12.01 -6.99 -24.68
C GLN A 382 -11.86 -7.17 -26.20
N GLN A 383 -10.71 -7.68 -26.67
CA GLN A 383 -10.48 -7.97 -28.09
C GLN A 383 -11.32 -9.15 -28.61
N LYS A 384 -11.60 -10.15 -27.76
CA LYS A 384 -12.43 -11.32 -28.10
C LYS A 384 -13.94 -11.03 -28.10
N GLN A 385 -14.38 -9.96 -27.44
CA GLN A 385 -15.77 -9.51 -27.43
C GLN A 385 -15.93 -8.13 -28.10
N PRO A 386 -15.78 -8.01 -29.44
CA PRO A 386 -16.14 -6.77 -30.11
C PRO A 386 -17.66 -6.56 -30.00
N SER A 387 -18.04 -5.48 -29.30
CA SER A 387 -19.37 -4.88 -29.15
C SER A 387 -20.43 -5.38 -30.14
N SER A 388 -21.23 -6.38 -29.73
CA SER A 388 -22.48 -6.77 -30.40
C SER A 388 -23.63 -5.82 -30.01
N SER A 389 -23.45 -4.52 -30.18
CA SER A 389 -24.46 -3.50 -29.86
C SER A 389 -24.40 -2.29 -30.79
N LEU A 390 -24.27 -2.54 -32.10
CA LEU A 390 -24.50 -1.54 -33.15
C LEU A 390 -25.40 -2.10 -34.26
N SER A 391 -26.58 -2.60 -33.90
CA SER A 391 -27.70 -2.72 -34.84
C SER A 391 -28.99 -3.00 -34.10
N HIS A 392 -29.77 -1.96 -33.78
CA HIS A 392 -31.23 -1.93 -33.86
C HIS A 392 -31.73 -0.62 -33.25
N GLN A 393 -31.66 0.47 -34.03
CA GLN A 393 -32.61 1.57 -33.97
C GLN A 393 -32.44 2.49 -35.19
N GLN A 394 -32.62 1.92 -36.37
CA GLN A 394 -33.11 2.65 -37.54
C GLN A 394 -34.01 1.70 -38.33
N GLN A 395 -35.29 1.76 -38.02
CA GLN A 395 -36.39 1.60 -38.98
C GLN A 395 -37.66 2.22 -38.40
#